data_AF-A0A0B2Q5F2-F1
#
_entry.id   AF-A0A0B2Q5F2-F1
#
_cell.length_a   1.000
_cell.length_b   1.000
_cell.length_c   1.000
_cell.angle_alpha   90.00
_cell.angle_beta   90.00
_cell.angle_gamma   90.00
#
_symmetry.space_group_name_H-M   'P 1'
#
loop_
_entity.id
_entity.type
_entity.pdbx_description
1 polymer ?
#
loop_
_entity_poly.entity_id
_entity_poly.type
_entity_poly.pdbx_seq_one_letter_code
_entity_poly.pdbx_strand_id
1 'polypeptide(L)'
;METLAQLEAMCERLYNSQDSVERAHVESTLKCFSLNTDYISQCQYVLDNASSPYALMLASSSLLKQVTEQSLPLQLRIDIRNILACK
;
A
#
# COMPACT_ATOMS: atom_id res chain seq x y z
N MET A 1 4.54 5.34 -13.20
CA MET A 1 3.96 4.01 -12.94
C MET A 1 5.03 3.19 -12.25
N GLU A 2 5.10 3.25 -10.91
CA GLU A 2 5.93 2.32 -10.15
C GLU A 2 5.45 0.88 -10.40
N THR A 3 6.36 0.03 -10.87
CA THR A 3 6.08 -1.38 -11.08
C THR A 3 5.97 -2.11 -9.74
N LEU A 4 5.17 -3.18 -9.68
CA LEU A 4 4.99 -4.04 -8.50
C LEU A 4 6.31 -4.34 -7.77
N ALA A 5 7.32 -4.76 -8.53
CA ALA A 5 8.65 -5.10 -8.01
C ALA A 5 9.37 -3.92 -7.33
N GLN A 6 9.14 -2.69 -7.81
CA GLN A 6 9.69 -1.48 -7.18
C GLN A 6 9.05 -1.24 -5.82
N LEU A 7 7.73 -1.46 -5.72
CA LEU A 7 6.96 -1.31 -4.50
C LEU A 7 7.32 -2.39 -3.48
N GLU A 8 7.51 -3.63 -3.93
CA GLU A 8 8.04 -4.73 -3.11
C GLU A 8 9.44 -4.41 -2.58
N ALA A 9 10.35 -3.93 -3.43
CA ALA A 9 11.70 -3.53 -3.01
C ALA A 9 11.67 -2.36 -2.02
N MET A 10 10.78 -1.37 -2.20
CA MET A 10 10.58 -0.28 -1.25
C MET A 10 10.09 -0.81 0.10
N CYS A 11 9.05 -1.64 0.13
CA CYS A 11 8.55 -2.24 1.36
C CYS A 11 9.65 -3.03 2.06
N GLU A 12 10.41 -3.83 1.31
CA GLU A 12 11.51 -4.61 1.86
C GLU A 12 12.61 -3.72 2.43
N ARG A 13 13.00 -2.62 1.76
CA ARG A 13 13.94 -1.64 2.31
C ARG A 13 13.41 -0.96 3.56
N LEU A 14 12.11 -0.66 3.65
CA LEU A 14 11.54 -0.06 4.86
C LEU A 14 11.75 -0.95 6.10
N TYR A 15 11.65 -2.28 5.92
CA TYR A 15 11.77 -3.26 6.99
C TYR A 15 13.19 -3.82 7.20
N ASN A 16 13.98 -3.99 6.14
CA ASN A 16 15.34 -4.56 6.19
C ASN A 16 16.45 -3.51 6.22
N SER A 17 16.21 -2.28 5.73
CA SER A 17 17.27 -1.27 5.69
C SER A 17 17.60 -0.77 7.10
N GLN A 18 18.90 -0.77 7.42
CA GLN A 18 19.44 -0.22 8.67
C GLN A 18 19.71 1.29 8.56
N ASP A 19 19.70 1.83 7.34
CA ASP A 19 19.91 3.24 7.05
C ASP A 19 18.64 4.04 7.33
N SER A 20 18.64 4.79 8.43
CA SER A 20 17.53 5.64 8.87
C SER A 20 17.08 6.63 7.78
N VAL A 21 18.00 7.12 6.95
CA VAL A 21 17.73 8.09 5.87
C VAL A 21 17.00 7.43 4.70
N GLU A 22 17.49 6.27 4.22
CA GLU A 22 16.81 5.48 3.19
C GLU A 22 15.41 5.07 3.67
N ARG A 23 15.29 4.59 4.91
CA ARG A 23 14.02 4.21 5.50
C ARG A 23 13.05 5.38 5.56
N ALA A 24 13.49 6.56 6.00
CA ALA A 24 12.63 7.76 6.05
C ALA A 24 12.18 8.20 4.65
N HIS A 25 13.06 8.13 3.66
CA HIS A 25 12.74 8.46 2.28
C HIS A 25 11.67 7.52 1.72
N VAL A 26 11.88 6.20 1.87
CA VAL A 26 10.93 5.17 1.47
C VAL A 26 9.60 5.33 2.22
N GLU A 27 9.63 5.56 3.54
CA GLU A 27 8.42 5.78 4.33
C GLU A 27 7.61 6.97 3.82
N SER A 28 8.27 8.06 3.46
CA SER A 28 7.61 9.25 2.91
C SER A 28 6.92 8.93 1.59
N THR A 29 7.60 8.21 0.71
CA THR A 29 7.05 7.75 -0.57
C THR A 29 5.85 6.83 -0.35
N LEU A 30 5.98 5.82 0.53
CA LEU A 30 4.91 4.87 0.86
C LEU A 30 3.73 5.53 1.61
N LYS A 31 3.97 6.58 2.39
CA LYS A 31 2.91 7.43 2.98
C LYS A 31 2.07 8.07 1.89
N CYS A 32 2.68 8.50 0.78
CA CYS A 32 1.95 9.08 -0.35
C CYS A 32 0.89 8.11 -0.93
N PHE A 33 1.19 6.80 -0.95
CA PHE A 33 0.23 5.76 -1.33
C PHE A 33 -0.98 5.70 -0.41
N SER A 34 -0.81 6.00 0.88
CA SER A 34 -1.90 6.03 1.87
C SER A 34 -2.64 7.38 1.89
N LEU A 35 -2.09 8.41 1.23
CA LEU A 35 -2.65 9.77 1.24
C LEU A 35 -3.40 10.11 -0.05
N ASN A 36 -3.11 9.46 -1.18
CA ASN A 36 -3.81 9.75 -2.44
C ASN A 36 -4.64 8.56 -2.89
N THR A 37 -5.95 8.79 -3.02
CA THR A 37 -6.93 7.78 -3.45
C THR A 37 -6.68 7.24 -4.85
N ASP A 38 -5.87 7.94 -5.65
CA ASP A 38 -5.41 7.50 -6.97
C ASP A 38 -4.59 6.20 -6.88
N TYR A 39 -3.88 6.00 -5.77
CA TYR A 39 -3.09 4.79 -5.53
C TYR A 39 -3.93 3.58 -5.08
N ILE A 40 -5.25 3.73 -4.88
CA ILE A 40 -6.12 2.62 -4.47
C ILE A 40 -6.06 1.49 -5.48
N SER A 41 -6.21 1.83 -6.77
CA SER A 41 -6.13 0.87 -7.86
C SER A 41 -4.77 0.16 -7.89
N GLN A 42 -3.69 0.87 -7.56
CA GLN A 42 -2.35 0.30 -7.50
C GLN A 42 -2.18 -0.63 -6.29
N CYS A 43 -2.69 -0.26 -5.11
CA CYS A 43 -2.70 -1.13 -3.94
C CYS A 43 -3.56 -2.38 -4.15
N GLN A 44 -4.69 -2.28 -4.84
CA GLN A 44 -5.52 -3.42 -5.23
C GLN A 44 -4.76 -4.35 -6.18
N TYR A 45 -4.09 -3.78 -7.19
CA TYR A 45 -3.24 -4.55 -8.10
C TYR A 45 -2.10 -5.25 -7.36
N VAL A 46 -1.45 -4.55 -6.42
CA VAL A 46 -0.42 -5.13 -5.54
C VAL A 46 -1.00 -6.25 -4.70
N LEU A 47 -2.16 -6.07 -4.09
CA LEU A 47 -2.81 -7.12 -3.31
C LEU A 47 -3.08 -8.36 -4.16
N ASP A 48 -3.51 -8.19 -5.41
CA ASP A 48 -3.84 -9.28 -6.30
C ASP A 48 -2.60 -10.01 -6.85
N ASN A 49 -1.55 -9.26 -7.22
CA ASN A 49 -0.38 -9.75 -7.97
C ASN A 49 0.90 -9.93 -7.12
N ALA A 50 1.04 -9.22 -6.00
CA ALA A 50 2.22 -9.32 -5.16
C ALA A 50 2.26 -10.66 -4.44
N SER A 51 3.46 -11.22 -4.35
CA SER A 51 3.76 -12.40 -3.55
C SER A 51 4.56 -12.06 -2.29
N SER A 52 5.12 -10.83 -2.21
CA SER A 52 5.83 -10.38 -1.02
C SER A 52 4.86 -10.05 0.12
N PRO A 53 5.02 -10.67 1.31
CA PRO A 53 4.17 -10.37 2.46
C PRO A 53 4.30 -8.91 2.92
N TYR A 54 5.46 -8.28 2.73
CA TYR A 54 5.66 -6.87 3.06
C TYR A 54 4.81 -5.94 2.17
N ALA A 55 4.76 -6.22 0.87
CA ALA A 55 3.94 -5.43 -0.05
C ALA A 55 2.44 -5.65 0.16
N LEU A 56 2.02 -6.89 0.42
CA LEU A 56 0.63 -7.21 0.76
C LEU A 56 0.20 -6.46 2.02
N MET A 57 0.99 -6.53 3.09
CA MET A 57 0.69 -5.85 4.35
C MET A 57 0.65 -4.32 4.17
N LEU A 58 1.59 -3.76 3.41
CA LEU A 58 1.61 -2.33 3.13
C LEU A 58 0.39 -1.88 2.32
N ALA A 59 0.09 -2.55 1.21
CA ALA A 59 -1.08 -2.23 0.38
C ALA A 59 -2.37 -2.33 1.20
N SER A 60 -2.49 -3.35 2.04
CA SER A 60 -3.63 -3.52 2.96
C SER A 60 -3.74 -2.36 3.95
N SER A 61 -2.63 -2.00 4.60
CA SER A 61 -2.56 -0.93 5.59
C SER A 61 -2.84 0.44 4.97
N SER A 62 -2.29 0.71 3.79
CA SER A 62 -2.51 1.94 3.03
C SER A 62 -3.99 2.11 2.66
N LEU A 63 -4.61 1.06 2.12
CA LEU A 63 -6.03 1.07 1.79
C LEU A 63 -6.90 1.25 3.03
N LEU A 64 -6.59 0.54 4.13
CA LEU A 64 -7.33 0.70 5.38
C LEU A 64 -7.23 2.13 5.92
N LYS A 65 -6.04 2.74 5.85
CA LYS A 65 -5.84 4.14 6.22
C LYS A 65 -6.67 5.07 5.36
N GLN A 66 -6.69 4.88 4.03
CA GLN A 66 -7.51 5.72 3.15
C GLN A 66 -9.00 5.59 3.43
N VAL A 67 -9.48 4.37 3.70
CA VAL A 67 -10.89 4.11 4.06
C VAL A 67 -11.28 4.73 5.42
N THR A 68 -10.30 4.91 6.31
CA THR A 68 -10.51 5.44 7.67
C THR A 68 -10.33 6.96 7.73
N GLU A 69 -9.27 7.48 7.11
CA GLU A 69 -8.88 8.90 7.17
C GLU A 69 -9.53 9.74 6.06
N GLN A 70 -9.83 9.15 4.89
CA GLN A 70 -10.50 9.86 3.80
C GLN A 70 -11.96 9.45 3.71
N SER A 71 -12.84 10.42 3.40
CA SER A 71 -14.23 10.14 3.07
C SER A 71 -14.33 9.51 1.67
N LEU A 72 -13.88 8.26 1.57
CA LEU A 72 -14.00 7.47 0.35
C LEU A 72 -15.46 7.17 0.05
N PRO A 73 -15.83 7.05 -1.24
CA PRO A 73 -17.16 6.63 -1.65
C PRO A 73 -17.52 5.28 -1.01
N LEU A 74 -18.80 5.15 -0.60
CA LEU A 74 -19.34 3.94 0.03
C LEU A 74 -19.00 2.66 -0.75
N GLN A 75 -19.12 2.73 -2.08
CA GLN A 75 -18.79 1.64 -3.01
C GLN A 75 -17.34 1.17 -2.85
N LEU A 76 -16.40 2.12 -2.82
CA LEU A 76 -14.97 1.84 -2.74
C LEU A 76 -14.60 1.21 -1.39
N ARG A 77 -15.22 1.66 -0.30
CA ARG A 77 -14.98 1.06 1.01
C ARG A 77 -15.47 -0.39 1.08
N ILE A 78 -16.61 -0.69 0.46
CA ILE A 78 -17.15 -2.05 0.41
C ILE A 78 -16.22 -2.93 -0.43
N ASP A 79 -15.80 -2.45 -1.60
CA ASP A 79 -14.91 -3.15 -2.51
C ASP A 79 -13.57 -3.51 -1.85
N ILE A 80 -12.89 -2.51 -1.27
CA ILE A 80 -11.63 -2.71 -0.52
C ILE A 80 -11.81 -3.72 0.62
N ARG A 81 -12.92 -3.62 1.37
CA ARG A 81 -13.19 -4.53 2.49
C ARG A 81 -13.46 -5.95 2.00
N ASN A 82 -14.10 -6.12 0.84
CA ASN A 82 -14.29 -7.41 0.21
C ASN A 82 -12.96 -8.03 -0.26
N ILE A 83 -12.08 -7.22 -0.87
CA ILE A 83 -10.76 -7.65 -1.31
C ILE A 83 -9.92 -8.13 -0.12
N LEU A 84 -9.94 -7.37 0.98
CA LEU A 84 -9.21 -7.73 2.21
C LEU A 84 -9.83 -8.92 2.97
N ALA A 85 -11.14 -9.14 2.85
CA ALA A 85 -11.81 -10.24 3.53
C ALA A 85 -11.71 -11.59 2.80
N CYS A 86 -11.37 -11.57 1.50
CA CYS A 86 -11.36 -12.75 0.64
C CYS A 86 -9.94 -13.30 0.37
N LYS A 87 -8.89 -12.60 0.80
CA LYS A 87 -7.50 -13.08 0.80
C LYS A 87 -7.07 -13.52 2.20
#